data_AF-A0A7Y2XP31-F1
#
_entry.id   AF-A0A7Y2XP31-F1
#
_cell.length_a   1.000
_cell.length_b   1.000
_cell.length_c   1.000
_cell.angle_alpha   90.00
_cell.angle_beta   90.00
_cell.angle_gamma   90.00
#
_symmetry.space_group_name_H-M   'P 1'
#
loop_
_entity.id
_entity.type
_entity.pdbx_description
1 polymer ?
#
loop_
_entity_poly.entity_id
_entity_poly.type
_entity_poly.pdbx_seq_one_letter_code
_entity_poly.pdbx_strand_id
1 'polypeptide(L)'
;MIKSGELQSSLPGERTLANRLQIGRDTLRAALDILESQEIISPREHGKRRSILSRDSGRRVTQSRRIAFISPKELRELPPNMLIEVD
;
A
#
# COMPACT_ATOMS: atom_id res chain seq x y z
N MET A 1 -2.05 1.31 -2.22
CA MET A 1 -2.97 2.19 -1.49
C MET A 1 -3.55 1.52 -0.24
N ILE A 2 -4.40 0.49 -0.34
CA ILE A 2 -4.96 -0.19 0.86
C ILE A 2 -3.89 -0.96 1.63
N LYS A 3 -3.19 -1.91 0.99
CA LYS A 3 -2.10 -2.69 1.63
C LYS A 3 -0.91 -1.86 2.10
N SER A 4 -0.63 -0.75 1.42
CA SER A 4 0.45 0.17 1.79
C SER A 4 0.09 1.08 2.98
N GLY A 5 -1.14 0.99 3.51
CA GLY A 5 -1.61 1.80 4.64
C GLY A 5 -1.93 3.26 4.30
N GLU A 6 -1.94 3.60 3.01
CA GLU A 6 -2.25 4.93 2.51
C GLU A 6 -3.76 5.24 2.57
N LEU A 7 -4.58 4.21 2.40
CA LEU A 7 -6.03 4.27 2.60
C LEU A 7 -6.37 3.36 3.78
N GLN A 8 -6.84 3.95 4.88
CA GLN A 8 -6.95 3.24 6.16
C GLN A 8 -8.38 2.88 6.55
N SER A 9 -9.35 3.78 6.34
CA SER A 9 -10.72 3.60 6.85
C SER A 9 -11.78 3.72 5.76
N SER A 10 -11.68 4.75 4.91
CA SER A 10 -12.64 5.02 3.86
C SER A 10 -11.97 5.38 2.55
N LEU A 11 -12.58 4.94 1.46
CA LEU A 11 -12.19 5.32 0.12
C LEU A 11 -12.52 6.80 -0.13
N PRO A 12 -11.65 7.54 -0.85
CA PRO A 12 -12.02 8.82 -1.43
C PRO A 12 -13.24 8.66 -2.35
N GLY A 13 -14.00 9.73 -2.56
CA GLY A 13 -15.10 9.70 -3.52
C GLY A 13 -14.62 9.33 -4.93
N GLU A 14 -15.49 8.71 -5.73
CA GLU A 14 -15.14 8.19 -7.06
C GLU A 14 -14.43 9.23 -7.94
N ARG A 15 -14.94 10.47 -7.97
CA ARG A 15 -14.33 11.56 -8.74
C ARG A 15 -12.90 11.86 -8.30
N THR A 16 -12.66 11.93 -6.99
CA THR A 16 -11.33 12.20 -6.44
C THR A 16 -10.37 11.06 -6.75
N LEU A 17 -10.84 9.82 -6.63
CA LEU A 17 -10.03 8.64 -6.88
C LEU A 17 -9.69 8.48 -8.37
N ALA A 18 -10.65 8.75 -9.27
CA ALA A 18 -10.44 8.75 -10.71
C ALA A 18 -9.41 9.80 -11.13
N ASN A 19 -9.51 11.02 -10.60
CA ASN A 19 -8.53 12.07 -10.84
C ASN A 19 -7.14 11.72 -10.30
N ARG A 20 -7.07 11.10 -9.12
CA ARG A 20 -5.79 10.70 -8.52
C ARG A 20 -5.07 9.62 -9.33
N LEU A 21 -5.84 8.67 -9.87
CA LEU A 21 -5.32 7.56 -10.66
C LEU A 21 -5.23 7.88 -12.16
N GLN A 22 -5.75 9.04 -12.59
CA GLN A 22 -5.81 9.46 -13.99
C GLN A 22 -6.52 8.42 -14.89
N ILE A 23 -7.64 7.88 -14.40
CA ILE A 23 -8.45 6.88 -15.14
C ILE A 23 -9.88 7.36 -15.34
N GLY A 24 -10.54 6.78 -16.35
CA GLY A 24 -11.96 6.96 -16.59
C GLY A 24 -12.82 6.46 -15.43
N ARG A 25 -13.98 7.10 -15.23
CA ARG A 25 -14.92 6.74 -14.16
C ARG A 25 -15.51 5.34 -14.33
N ASP A 26 -15.73 4.90 -15.56
CA ASP A 26 -16.30 3.58 -15.84
C ASP A 26 -15.31 2.46 -15.47
N THR A 27 -14.03 2.67 -15.76
CA THR A 27 -12.94 1.79 -15.33
C THR A 27 -12.82 1.74 -13.81
N LEU A 28 -12.92 2.90 -13.15
CA LEU A 28 -12.91 2.95 -11.69
C LEU A 28 -14.10 2.19 -11.09
N ARG A 29 -15.30 2.36 -11.65
CA ARG A 29 -16.50 1.65 -11.17
C ARG A 29 -16.35 0.14 -11.32
N ALA A 30 -15.91 -0.34 -12.48
CA ALA A 30 -15.65 -1.76 -12.69
C ALA A 30 -14.63 -2.31 -11.69
N ALA A 31 -13.55 -1.58 -11.40
CA ALA A 31 -12.58 -1.97 -10.39
C ALA A 31 -13.17 -1.99 -8.97
N LEU A 32 -14.02 -1.02 -8.62
CA LEU A 32 -14.68 -0.99 -7.31
C LEU A 32 -15.67 -2.16 -7.15
N ASP A 33 -16.39 -2.54 -8.22
CA ASP A 33 -17.30 -3.67 -8.20
C ASP A 33 -16.54 -5.00 -7.99
N ILE A 34 -15.36 -5.14 -8.60
CA ILE A 34 -14.46 -6.28 -8.34
C ILE A 34 -14.02 -6.28 -6.87
N LEU A 35 -13.58 -5.15 -6.32
CA LEU A 35 -13.16 -5.06 -4.91
C LEU A 35 -14.31 -5.34 -3.93
N GLU A 36 -15.53 -4.94 -4.27
CA GLU A 36 -16.75 -5.22 -3.50
C GLU A 36 -17.07 -6.73 -3.54
N SER A 37 -16.99 -7.38 -4.70
CA SER A 37 -17.19 -8.84 -4.84
C SER A 37 -16.15 -9.67 -4.09
N GLN A 38 -14.96 -9.11 -3.87
CA GLN A 38 -13.87 -9.73 -3.11
C GLN A 38 -13.97 -9.44 -1.60
N GLU A 39 -15.03 -8.76 -1.17
CA GLU A 39 -15.26 -8.35 0.23
C GLU A 39 -14.13 -7.49 0.82
N ILE A 40 -13.38 -6.77 -0.04
CA ILE A 40 -12.28 -5.88 0.40
C ILE A 40 -12.83 -4.52 0.82
N ILE A 41 -13.96 -4.10 0.26
CA ILE A 41 -14.59 -2.82 0.52
C ILE A 41 -16.07 -3.00 0.76
N SER A 42 -16.68 -2.06 1.49
CA SER A 42 -18.11 -2.11 1.80
C SER A 42 -18.94 -1.99 0.54
N PRO A 43 -20.16 -2.56 0.56
CA PRO A 43 -21.09 -2.38 -0.53
C PRO A 43 -21.42 -0.91 -0.77
N ARG A 44 -21.89 -0.62 -1.98
CA ARG A 44 -22.34 0.73 -2.34
C ARG A 44 -23.57 1.12 -1.51
N GLU A 45 -23.47 2.25 -0.79
CA GLU A 45 -24.59 2.88 -0.10
C GLU A 45 -24.79 4.30 -0.61
N HIS A 46 -26.04 4.67 -0.92
CA HIS A 46 -26.34 6.00 -1.44
C HIS A 46 -25.97 7.08 -0.42
N GLY A 47 -25.23 8.10 -0.88
CA GLY A 47 -24.80 9.22 -0.03
C GLY A 47 -23.66 8.90 0.95
N LYS A 48 -23.15 7.66 0.99
CA LYS A 48 -22.07 7.25 1.87
C LYS A 48 -20.82 6.86 1.11
N ARG A 49 -19.66 7.09 1.71
CA ARG A 49 -18.39 6.62 1.18
C ARG A 49 -18.23 5.14 1.49
N ARG A 50 -17.61 4.41 0.57
CA ARG A 50 -17.26 3.01 0.80
C ARG A 50 -16.17 2.93 1.88
N SER A 51 -16.33 2.04 2.85
CA SER A 51 -15.31 1.74 3.86
C SER A 51 -14.46 0.56 3.39
N ILE A 52 -13.24 0.46 3.92
CA ILE A 52 -12.39 -0.70 3.68
C ILE A 52 -12.79 -1.76 4.70
N LEU A 53 -13.29 -2.91 4.22
CA LEU A 53 -13.56 -4.07 5.04
C LEU A 53 -12.22 -4.76 5.25
N SER A 54 -11.60 -4.51 6.39
CA SER A 54 -10.25 -4.97 6.68
C SER A 54 -10.14 -6.49 6.54
N ARG A 55 -9.60 -6.98 5.42
CA ARG A 55 -9.07 -8.33 5.33
C ARG A 55 -7.58 -8.26 5.54
N ASP A 56 -7.25 -8.61 6.77
CA ASP A 56 -5.92 -8.69 7.34
C ASP A 56 -5.33 -7.33 7.75
N SER A 57 -5.30 -7.12 9.06
CA SER A 57 -4.24 -6.44 9.79
C SER A 57 -2.89 -7.12 9.52
N GLY A 58 -2.53 -7.23 8.24
CA GLY A 58 -1.43 -8.00 7.72
C GLY A 58 -0.14 -7.33 8.14
N ARG A 59 0.29 -7.72 9.34
CA ARG A 59 1.53 -7.35 10.03
C ARG A 59 1.74 -5.85 10.05
N ARG A 60 1.62 -5.25 11.24
CA ARG A 60 2.37 -4.02 11.55
C ARG A 60 3.83 -4.39 11.29
N VAL A 61 4.30 -4.19 10.06
CA VAL A 61 5.72 -4.24 9.75
C VAL A 61 6.23 -3.07 10.55
N THR A 62 6.72 -3.34 11.76
CA THR A 62 7.68 -2.45 12.42
C THR A 62 8.60 -2.03 11.30
N GLN A 63 8.53 -0.76 10.90
CA GLN A 63 9.40 -0.23 9.87
C GLN A 63 10.80 -0.35 10.46
N SER A 64 11.41 -1.51 10.26
CA SER A 64 12.79 -1.74 10.62
C SER A 64 13.54 -0.77 9.75
N ARG A 65 14.22 0.22 10.34
CA ARG A 65 15.16 1.12 9.67
C ARG A 65 16.39 0.32 9.24
N ARG A 66 16.17 -0.74 8.47
CA ARG A 66 17.20 -1.59 7.87
C ARG A 66 17.62 -0.89 6.58
N ILE A 67 18.81 -0.33 6.61
CA ILE A 67 19.48 0.18 5.43
C ILE A 67 20.34 -0.98 4.91
N ALA A 68 20.09 -1.42 3.68
CA ALA A 68 20.89 -2.44 3.03
C ALA A 68 21.84 -1.80 2.02
N PHE A 69 23.10 -2.21 2.04
CA PHE A 69 24.12 -1.78 1.09
C PHE A 69 24.40 -2.92 0.12
N ILE A 70 24.23 -2.68 -1.18
CA ILE A 70 24.53 -3.66 -2.23
C ILE A 70 25.85 -3.25 -2.88
N SER A 71 26.83 -4.17 -2.85
CA SER A 71 28.15 -3.97 -3.42
C SER A 71 28.43 -5.03 -4.48
N PRO A 72 29.10 -4.69 -5.59
CA PRO A 72 29.61 -5.67 -6.55
C PRO A 72 30.86 -6.40 -6.05
N LYS A 73 31.44 -5.95 -4.91
CA LYS A 73 32.60 -6.56 -4.26
C LYS A 73 32.17 -7.42 -3.08
N GLU A 74 32.91 -8.51 -2.86
CA GLU A 74 32.73 -9.42 -1.73
C GLU A 74 33.00 -8.70 -0.40
N LEU A 75 32.34 -9.12 0.68
CA LEU A 75 32.47 -8.48 2.01
C LEU A 75 33.93 -8.43 2.50
N ARG A 76 34.72 -9.47 2.19
CA ARG A 76 36.15 -9.57 2.53
C ARG A 76 37.04 -8.59 1.74
N GLU A 77 36.55 -8.07 0.63
CA GLU A 77 37.26 -7.11 -0.22
C GLU A 77 36.92 -5.65 0.13
N LEU A 78 35.94 -5.45 1.01
CA LEU A 78 35.60 -4.13 1.51
C LEU A 78 36.68 -3.68 2.52
N PRO A 79 37.09 -2.40 2.46
CA PRO A 79 38.11 -1.90 3.35
C PRO A 79 37.59 -1.94 4.80
N PRO A 80 38.46 -2.21 5.81
CA PRO A 80 38.03 -2.43 7.19
C PRO A 80 37.21 -1.29 7.80
N ASN A 81 37.43 -0.06 7.36
CA ASN A 81 36.67 1.12 7.80
C ASN A 81 35.21 1.14 7.32
N MET A 82 34.80 0.20 6.47
CA MET A 82 33.45 0.05 5.95
C MET A 82 32.63 -1.01 6.70
N LEU A 83 33.27 -1.90 7.47
CA LEU A 83 32.59 -2.82 8.39
C LEU A 83 32.47 -2.16 9.76
N ILE A 84 31.34 -1.50 10.01
CA ILE A 84 30.98 -1.01 11.35
C ILE A 84 29.76 -1.80 11.80
N GLU A 85 29.91 -2.58 12.85
CA GLU A 85 28.81 -3.21 13.58
C GLU A 85 28.28 -2.22 14.61
N VAL A 86 26.96 -1.99 14.63
CA VAL A 86 26.29 -1.08 15.58
C VAL A 86 25.23 -1.92 16.30
N ASP A 87 25.32 -1.97 17.63
CA ASP A 87 24.37 -2.64 18.55
C ASP A 87 23.14 -1.75 18.83
#